data_AF-A0A2R6NN93-F1
#
_entry.id   AF-A0A2R6NN93-F1
#
_cell.length_a   1.000
_cell.length_b   1.000
_cell.length_c   1.000
_cell.angle_alpha   90.00
_cell.angle_beta   90.00
_cell.angle_gamma   90.00
#
_symmetry.space_group_name_H-M   'P 1'
#
loop_
_entity.id
_entity.type
_entity.pdbx_description
1 polymer ?
#
loop_
_entity_poly.entity_id
_entity_poly.type
_entity_poly.pdbx_seq_one_letter_code
_entity_poly.pdbx_strand_id
1 'polypeptide(L)'
;MPTSLCSQIGSVLNGMLNSVEILPGDGSAWFGGEDELQTTTKQAFLFVDNNLGIPQKILYKAYLEASAIFNRGYRDFSRSEHPYDDSDSSVVKDMVYSSSVILATNPGHQTAWNARKRLVSSGMLDAQQELGFTTALLTIRDCAKHSVLWHHRRWLLRRIYPYHAEEHRTPSASTTTLRIPDLCADEDSLHNFDIPPTSLREEFSACSIACGTYDRNYFAWSHRYRCFNALVEAVAGTRPACSRLSDFHKITDEELAWCTQWVERHVSDYTAIQYRCNVVSMIAHSKFMIPRLETTTWPDAHSEPTPGLWDHAKSLVESYPEHESLWLYLRGALYFNTGVPEGEKQLLENDDVMAFAQRFLPESFSVTALRGATSLDLVCPSRPIIKEDFHNLAYRFILWFIRERMEYGKGRTRKSL
;
A
#
# COMPACT_ATOMS: atom_id res chain seq x y z
N MET A 1 8.56 -35.34 23.67
CA MET A 1 7.98 -34.21 24.43
C MET A 1 6.78 -33.69 23.66
N PRO A 2 5.65 -33.36 24.30
CA PRO A 2 4.60 -32.64 23.59
C PRO A 2 5.19 -31.35 23.01
N THR A 3 4.95 -31.10 21.72
CA THR A 3 5.45 -29.93 21.00
C THR A 3 4.94 -28.65 21.68
N SER A 4 5.80 -27.68 21.96
CA SER A 4 5.40 -26.42 22.64
C SER A 4 4.32 -25.66 21.84
N LEU A 5 3.50 -24.83 22.49
CA LEU A 5 2.50 -24.01 21.77
C LEU A 5 3.18 -23.08 20.77
N CYS A 6 4.34 -22.53 21.15
CA CYS A 6 5.17 -21.76 20.25
C CYS A 6 5.56 -22.55 18.99
N SER A 7 6.01 -23.79 19.14
CA SER A 7 6.41 -24.63 18.00
C SER A 7 5.22 -25.00 17.12
N GLN A 8 4.06 -25.30 17.71
CA GLN A 8 2.84 -25.68 16.96
C GLN A 8 2.31 -24.50 16.13
N ILE A 9 2.15 -23.32 16.74
CA ILE A 9 1.64 -22.13 16.05
C ILE A 9 2.71 -21.60 15.08
N GLY A 10 3.96 -21.53 15.52
CA GLY A 10 5.08 -21.05 14.71
C GLY A 10 5.30 -21.87 13.45
N SER A 11 5.12 -23.20 13.50
CA SER A 11 5.23 -24.02 12.29
C SER A 11 4.15 -23.71 11.26
N VAL A 12 2.91 -23.45 11.69
CA VAL A 12 1.80 -23.14 10.78
C VAL A 12 1.91 -21.71 10.25
N LEU A 13 2.32 -20.74 11.08
CA LEU A 13 2.55 -19.35 10.65
C LEU A 13 3.59 -19.23 9.53
N ASN A 14 4.58 -20.11 9.47
CA ASN A 14 5.60 -20.10 8.40
C ASN A 14 5.24 -21.02 7.22
N GLY A 15 4.04 -21.60 7.21
CA GLY A 15 3.50 -22.36 6.08
C GLY A 15 2.84 -21.46 5.03
N MET A 16 2.20 -22.08 4.03
CA MET A 16 1.36 -21.36 3.07
C MET A 16 0.01 -21.07 3.71
N LEU A 17 -0.28 -19.78 3.94
CA LEU A 17 -1.52 -19.32 4.58
C LEU A 17 -2.28 -18.36 3.67
N ASN A 18 -3.59 -18.53 3.63
CA ASN A 18 -4.52 -17.58 3.03
C ASN A 18 -4.84 -16.44 4.01
N SER A 19 -5.00 -16.75 5.30
CA SER A 19 -5.23 -15.75 6.33
C SER A 19 -4.84 -16.25 7.73
N VAL A 20 -4.59 -15.28 8.61
CA VAL A 20 -4.48 -15.45 10.06
C VAL A 20 -5.51 -14.56 10.75
N GLU A 21 -6.32 -15.16 11.63
CA GLU A 21 -7.33 -14.46 12.43
C GLU A 21 -7.10 -14.74 13.93
N ILE A 22 -7.18 -13.67 14.73
CA ILE A 22 -7.09 -13.78 16.18
C ILE A 22 -8.51 -13.87 16.76
N LEU A 23 -8.88 -15.07 17.18
CA LEU A 23 -10.22 -15.37 17.68
C LEU A 23 -10.38 -14.89 19.12
N PRO A 24 -11.51 -14.27 19.51
CA PRO A 24 -11.68 -13.78 20.88
C PRO A 24 -11.75 -14.94 21.88
N GLY A 25 -11.13 -14.75 23.06
CA GLY A 25 -11.23 -15.70 24.17
C GLY A 25 -10.20 -16.85 24.14
N ASP A 26 -10.60 -18.02 24.67
CA ASP A 26 -9.74 -19.21 24.84
C ASP A 26 -10.00 -20.32 23.82
N GLY A 27 -10.92 -20.12 22.88
CA GLY A 27 -11.26 -21.10 21.87
C GLY A 27 -12.39 -22.06 22.27
N SER A 28 -12.92 -21.97 23.50
CA SER A 28 -14.00 -22.86 23.98
C SER A 28 -15.23 -22.87 23.08
N ALA A 29 -15.60 -21.73 22.48
CA ALA A 29 -16.74 -21.62 21.57
C ALA A 29 -16.56 -22.35 20.23
N TRP A 30 -15.33 -22.68 19.84
CA TRP A 30 -15.04 -23.36 18.56
C TRP A 30 -14.63 -24.82 18.76
N PHE A 31 -14.06 -25.15 19.92
CA PHE A 31 -13.59 -26.50 20.22
C PHE A 31 -14.61 -27.34 21.02
N GLY A 32 -15.77 -26.77 21.39
CA GLY A 32 -16.80 -27.43 22.20
C GLY A 32 -18.07 -27.72 21.39
N GLY A 33 -18.17 -28.91 20.79
CA GLY A 33 -19.37 -29.40 20.11
C GLY A 33 -19.36 -30.93 19.85
N GLU A 34 -20.23 -31.63 20.57
CA GLU A 34 -20.87 -32.95 20.34
C GLU A 34 -20.11 -34.28 20.15
N ASP A 35 -18.77 -34.35 20.16
CA ASP A 35 -18.08 -35.65 20.26
C ASP A 35 -17.11 -35.69 21.46
N GLU A 36 -17.69 -35.64 22.67
CA GLU A 36 -16.98 -35.76 23.95
C GLU A 36 -16.24 -37.11 24.15
N LEU A 37 -16.28 -38.04 23.18
CA LEU A 37 -15.64 -39.35 23.30
C LEU A 37 -14.26 -39.49 22.65
N GLN A 38 -13.74 -38.49 21.91
CA GLN A 38 -12.38 -38.56 21.38
C GLN A 38 -11.74 -37.18 21.30
N THR A 39 -11.03 -36.74 22.34
CA THR A 39 -9.70 -36.09 22.24
C THR A 39 -9.25 -35.52 23.59
N THR A 40 -8.33 -36.23 24.25
CA THR A 40 -7.51 -35.76 25.37
C THR A 40 -6.50 -34.65 25.00
N THR A 41 -6.70 -33.95 23.89
CA THR A 41 -5.78 -32.92 23.36
C THR A 41 -6.58 -31.65 23.07
N LYS A 42 -6.51 -30.64 23.95
CA LYS A 42 -7.06 -29.31 23.64
C LYS A 42 -6.38 -28.79 22.37
N GLN A 43 -7.15 -28.67 21.29
CA GLN A 43 -6.67 -28.11 20.03
C GLN A 43 -6.20 -26.66 20.24
N ALA A 44 -4.99 -26.34 19.77
CA ALA A 44 -4.34 -25.04 20.02
C ALA A 44 -4.83 -23.92 19.08
N PHE A 45 -5.32 -24.27 17.90
CA PHE A 45 -5.78 -23.34 16.86
C PHE A 45 -6.70 -24.08 15.86
N LEU A 46 -7.52 -23.33 15.14
CA LEU A 46 -8.28 -23.81 13.99
C LEU A 46 -7.43 -23.64 12.74
N PHE A 47 -7.38 -24.67 11.89
CA PHE A 47 -6.69 -24.59 10.61
C PHE A 47 -7.56 -25.26 9.54
N VAL A 48 -8.15 -24.44 8.68
CA VAL A 48 -9.14 -24.87 7.66
C VAL A 48 -8.84 -24.15 6.35
N ASP A 49 -8.63 -24.89 5.26
CA ASP A 49 -8.38 -24.34 3.92
C ASP A 49 -7.27 -23.26 3.89
N ASN A 50 -6.16 -23.54 4.60
CA ASN A 50 -5.03 -22.63 4.80
C ASN A 50 -5.36 -21.31 5.54
N ASN A 51 -6.50 -21.24 6.22
CA ASN A 51 -6.84 -20.15 7.14
C ASN A 51 -6.56 -20.58 8.58
N LEU A 52 -5.80 -19.76 9.31
CA LEU A 52 -5.36 -20.03 10.67
C LEU A 52 -6.12 -19.15 11.67
N GLY A 53 -7.00 -19.76 12.47
CA GLY A 53 -7.69 -19.12 13.58
C GLY A 53 -7.01 -19.42 14.91
N ILE A 54 -6.39 -18.42 15.56
CA ILE A 54 -5.68 -18.59 16.83
C ILE A 54 -6.48 -17.91 17.94
N PRO A 55 -6.98 -18.64 18.95
CA PRO A 55 -7.59 -18.01 20.12
C PRO A 55 -6.63 -17.09 20.85
N GLN A 56 -7.07 -15.88 21.16
CA GLN A 56 -6.27 -14.80 21.72
C GLN A 56 -5.53 -15.24 22.99
N LYS A 57 -6.20 -15.95 23.92
CA LYS A 57 -5.55 -16.42 25.16
C LYS A 57 -4.51 -17.52 24.89
N ILE A 58 -4.65 -18.29 23.82
CA ILE A 58 -3.65 -19.29 23.41
C ILE A 58 -2.46 -18.58 22.76
N LEU A 59 -2.69 -17.59 21.91
CA LEU A 59 -1.63 -16.78 21.31
C LEU A 59 -0.77 -16.10 22.39
N TYR A 60 -1.38 -15.51 23.42
CA TYR A 60 -0.61 -14.90 24.52
C TYR A 60 0.19 -15.91 25.33
N LYS A 61 -0.30 -17.15 25.53
CA LYS A 61 0.49 -18.22 26.16
C LYS A 61 1.67 -18.60 25.29
N ALA A 62 1.45 -18.78 23.99
CA ALA A 62 2.49 -19.08 23.02
C ALA A 62 3.53 -17.94 22.95
N TYR A 63 3.12 -16.68 23.09
CA TYR A 63 4.01 -15.52 23.14
C TYR A 63 5.00 -15.58 24.32
N LEU A 64 4.54 -16.03 25.50
CA LEU A 64 5.42 -16.18 26.66
C LEU A 64 6.47 -17.27 26.45
N GLU A 65 6.07 -18.41 25.88
CA GLU A 65 6.99 -19.49 25.48
C GLU A 65 7.98 -18.99 24.40
N ALA A 66 7.47 -18.33 23.36
CA ALA A 66 8.24 -17.78 22.26
C ALA A 66 9.28 -16.77 22.74
N SER A 67 8.91 -15.88 23.68
CA SER A 67 9.83 -14.89 24.24
C SER A 67 11.02 -15.55 24.94
N ALA A 68 10.80 -16.63 25.69
CA ALA A 68 11.88 -17.36 26.36
C ALA A 68 12.80 -18.08 25.36
N ILE A 69 12.22 -18.73 24.34
CA ILE A 69 12.95 -19.43 23.28
C ILE A 69 13.77 -18.43 22.47
N PHE A 70 13.14 -17.36 22.00
CA PHE A 70 13.77 -16.30 21.20
C PHE A 70 14.94 -15.64 21.93
N ASN A 71 14.76 -15.28 23.21
CA ASN A 71 15.83 -14.64 23.99
C ASN A 71 17.03 -15.57 24.22
N ARG A 72 16.81 -16.88 24.32
CA ARG A 72 17.90 -17.87 24.39
C ARG A 72 18.65 -17.93 23.06
N GLY A 73 17.93 -18.22 21.97
CA GLY A 73 18.53 -18.35 20.64
C GLY A 73 19.19 -17.07 20.14
N TYR A 74 18.60 -15.89 20.40
CA TYR A 74 19.15 -14.60 19.95
C TYR A 74 20.49 -14.26 20.61
N ARG A 75 20.70 -14.66 21.86
CA ARG A 75 21.98 -14.45 22.57
C ARG A 75 23.10 -15.28 21.94
N ASP A 76 22.79 -16.51 21.54
CA ASP A 76 23.74 -17.41 20.90
C ASP A 76 24.01 -16.93 19.46
N PHE A 77 22.95 -16.54 18.74
CA PHE A 77 23.00 -15.98 17.39
C PHE A 77 23.83 -14.69 17.31
N SER A 78 23.74 -13.81 18.32
CA SER A 78 24.48 -12.54 18.33
C SER A 78 25.96 -12.69 18.66
N ARG A 79 26.40 -13.87 19.11
CA ARG A 79 27.79 -14.15 19.53
C ARG A 79 28.60 -14.94 18.50
N SER A 80 27.94 -15.57 17.52
CA SER A 80 28.62 -16.37 16.50
C SER A 80 29.02 -15.53 15.29
N GLU A 81 30.30 -15.59 14.89
CA GLU A 81 30.81 -14.96 13.65
C GLU A 81 30.46 -15.78 12.39
N HIS A 82 30.19 -17.08 12.55
CA HIS A 82 29.77 -17.99 11.48
C HIS A 82 28.50 -18.72 11.94
N PRO A 83 27.31 -18.27 11.51
CA PRO A 83 26.07 -18.67 12.13
C PRO A 83 25.58 -20.00 11.54
N TYR A 84 26.35 -21.07 11.78
CA TYR A 84 25.89 -22.47 11.86
C TYR A 84 26.28 -23.47 10.75
N ASP A 85 26.50 -24.72 11.19
CA ASP A 85 26.73 -25.93 10.38
C ASP A 85 25.43 -26.80 10.42
N ASP A 86 25.33 -27.86 9.62
CA ASP A 86 24.07 -28.63 9.39
C ASP A 86 23.38 -29.20 10.68
N SER A 87 24.11 -29.28 11.81
CA SER A 87 23.59 -29.66 13.14
C SER A 87 22.70 -28.61 13.84
N ASP A 88 22.67 -27.38 13.35
CA ASP A 88 22.01 -26.23 14.00
C ASP A 88 20.61 -25.91 13.45
N SER A 89 20.08 -26.78 12.58
CA SER A 89 18.73 -26.66 12.01
C SER A 89 17.64 -26.47 13.08
N SER A 90 17.82 -27.05 14.28
CA SER A 90 16.86 -26.90 15.38
C SER A 90 16.82 -25.49 15.98
N VAL A 91 17.95 -24.82 16.13
CA VAL A 91 18.03 -23.45 16.68
C VAL A 91 17.46 -22.45 15.69
N VAL A 92 17.78 -22.62 14.40
CA VAL A 92 17.20 -21.81 13.32
C VAL A 92 15.68 -21.94 13.32
N LYS A 93 15.16 -23.16 13.40
CA LYS A 93 13.72 -23.44 13.46
C LYS A 93 13.07 -22.79 14.69
N ASP A 94 13.69 -22.90 15.85
CA ASP A 94 13.21 -22.25 17.08
C ASP A 94 13.20 -20.72 16.95
N MET A 95 14.21 -20.12 16.31
CA MET A 95 14.27 -18.68 16.05
C MET A 95 13.19 -18.22 15.06
N VAL A 96 12.97 -18.97 13.97
CA VAL A 96 11.91 -18.69 12.99
C VAL A 96 10.54 -18.78 13.66
N TYR A 97 10.26 -19.85 14.41
CA TYR A 97 8.95 -20.08 15.02
C TYR A 97 8.65 -19.10 16.15
N SER A 98 9.60 -18.89 17.05
CA SER A 98 9.42 -17.95 18.16
C SER A 98 9.28 -16.50 17.66
N SER A 99 10.08 -16.07 16.69
CA SER A 99 9.93 -14.73 16.11
C SER A 99 8.59 -14.57 15.38
N SER A 100 8.07 -15.59 14.69
CA SER A 100 6.74 -15.51 14.06
C SER A 100 5.61 -15.33 15.06
N VAL A 101 5.62 -16.08 16.17
CA VAL A 101 4.62 -15.93 17.24
C VAL A 101 4.73 -14.56 17.92
N ILE A 102 5.96 -14.10 18.16
CA ILE A 102 6.22 -12.75 18.70
C ILE A 102 5.62 -11.70 17.77
N LEU A 103 5.84 -11.79 16.46
CA LEU A 103 5.38 -10.79 15.49
C LEU A 103 3.87 -10.83 15.23
N ALA A 104 3.24 -12.00 15.32
CA ALA A 104 1.79 -12.14 15.27
C ALA A 104 1.10 -11.49 16.50
N THR A 105 1.81 -11.38 17.63
CA THR A 105 1.28 -10.79 18.88
C THR A 105 1.72 -9.33 19.07
N ASN A 106 2.95 -9.00 18.68
CA ASN A 106 3.61 -7.70 18.82
C ASN A 106 4.34 -7.35 17.51
N PRO A 107 3.60 -6.91 16.47
CA PRO A 107 4.16 -6.52 15.17
C PRO A 107 5.18 -5.37 15.23
N GLY A 108 5.21 -4.59 16.31
CA GLY A 108 6.21 -3.54 16.54
C GLY A 108 7.56 -4.04 17.07
N HIS A 109 7.74 -5.36 17.27
CA HIS A 109 8.92 -5.93 17.91
C HIS A 109 10.17 -5.91 16.98
N GLN A 110 10.88 -4.78 16.98
CA GLN A 110 12.06 -4.51 16.13
C GLN A 110 13.14 -5.59 16.21
N THR A 111 13.45 -6.10 17.41
CA THR A 111 14.48 -7.14 17.58
C THR A 111 14.10 -8.44 16.87
N ALA A 112 12.80 -8.77 16.78
CA ALA A 112 12.34 -9.96 16.08
C ALA A 112 12.45 -9.76 14.57
N TRP A 113 12.05 -8.60 14.05
CA TRP A 113 12.26 -8.26 12.64
C TRP A 113 13.74 -8.29 12.24
N ASN A 114 14.62 -7.69 13.05
CA ASN A 114 16.06 -7.70 12.78
C ASN A 114 16.65 -9.12 12.84
N ALA A 115 16.19 -9.98 13.75
CA ALA A 115 16.59 -11.38 13.75
C ALA A 115 16.18 -12.08 12.45
N ARG A 116 14.95 -11.87 11.96
CA ARG A 116 14.49 -12.42 10.67
C ARG A 116 15.29 -11.88 9.49
N LYS A 117 15.62 -10.58 9.46
CA LYS A 117 16.54 -10.00 8.45
C LYS A 117 17.89 -10.69 8.44
N ARG A 118 18.45 -11.00 9.61
CA ARG A 118 19.73 -11.73 9.71
C ARG A 118 19.61 -13.17 9.20
N LEU A 119 18.53 -13.88 9.56
CA LEU A 119 18.24 -15.24 9.07
C LEU A 119 18.11 -15.27 7.53
N VAL A 120 17.42 -14.30 6.95
CA VAL A 120 17.31 -14.15 5.49
C VAL A 120 18.67 -13.83 4.87
N SER A 121 19.42 -12.90 5.47
CA SER A 121 20.75 -12.48 4.96
C SER A 121 21.79 -13.60 5.01
N SER A 122 21.64 -14.54 5.94
CA SER A 122 22.50 -15.73 6.06
C SER A 122 21.99 -16.93 5.24
N GLY A 123 20.91 -16.79 4.47
CA GLY A 123 20.33 -17.89 3.69
C GLY A 123 19.63 -18.97 4.52
N MET A 124 19.39 -18.73 5.81
CA MET A 124 18.72 -19.67 6.72
C MET A 124 17.20 -19.54 6.73
N LEU A 125 16.67 -18.46 6.14
CA LEU A 125 15.24 -18.24 5.90
C LEU A 125 15.07 -17.75 4.47
N ASP A 126 14.23 -18.41 3.69
CA ASP A 126 13.98 -18.01 2.31
C ASP A 126 13.23 -16.67 2.25
N ALA A 127 13.70 -15.76 1.40
CA ALA A 127 13.13 -14.42 1.28
C ALA A 127 11.71 -14.44 0.67
N GLN A 128 11.44 -15.38 -0.25
CA GLN A 128 10.14 -15.55 -0.88
C GLN A 128 9.11 -16.09 0.11
N GLN A 129 9.50 -17.10 0.89
CA GLN A 129 8.69 -17.64 1.98
C GLN A 129 8.39 -16.55 3.03
N GLU A 130 9.37 -15.70 3.33
CA GLU A 130 9.20 -14.58 4.26
C GLU A 130 8.21 -13.52 3.73
N LEU A 131 8.16 -13.26 2.42
CA LEU A 131 7.09 -12.46 1.82
C LEU A 131 5.71 -13.10 2.05
N GLY A 132 5.60 -14.42 1.89
CA GLY A 132 4.39 -15.17 2.21
C GLY A 132 3.95 -15.01 3.68
N PHE A 133 4.89 -15.17 4.62
CA PHE A 133 4.66 -14.94 6.04
C PHE A 133 4.16 -13.51 6.32
N THR A 134 4.80 -12.50 5.76
CA THR A 134 4.36 -11.11 5.95
C THR A 134 2.99 -10.85 5.33
N THR A 135 2.63 -11.51 4.21
CA THR A 135 1.29 -11.41 3.61
C THR A 135 0.23 -11.99 4.55
N ALA A 136 0.51 -13.15 5.16
CA ALA A 136 -0.37 -13.75 6.16
C ALA A 136 -0.57 -12.83 7.38
N LEU A 137 0.47 -12.13 7.83
CA LEU A 137 0.34 -11.15 8.90
C LEU A 137 -0.52 -9.93 8.52
N LEU A 138 -0.59 -9.55 7.25
CA LEU A 138 -1.42 -8.41 6.81
C LEU A 138 -2.93 -8.63 6.99
N THR A 139 -3.38 -9.87 7.21
CA THR A 139 -4.78 -10.17 7.56
C THR A 139 -5.07 -9.94 9.06
N ILE A 140 -4.05 -9.73 9.88
CA ILE A 140 -4.21 -9.35 11.28
C ILE A 140 -4.28 -7.83 11.36
N ARG A 141 -5.43 -7.28 11.79
CA ARG A 141 -5.69 -5.83 11.84
C ARG A 141 -4.57 -5.03 12.50
N ASP A 142 -4.05 -5.52 13.63
CA ASP A 142 -2.98 -4.82 14.33
C ASP A 142 -1.66 -4.87 13.56
N CYS A 143 -1.33 -5.96 12.89
CA CYS A 143 -0.12 -6.06 12.06
C CYS A 143 -0.19 -5.16 10.82
N ALA A 144 -1.34 -5.12 10.13
CA ALA A 144 -1.53 -4.39 8.87
C ALA A 144 -1.21 -2.88 8.96
N LYS A 145 -1.42 -2.27 10.12
CA LYS A 145 -1.19 -0.84 10.38
C LYS A 145 0.23 -0.50 10.87
N HIS A 146 1.14 -1.47 10.99
CA HIS A 146 2.51 -1.20 11.45
C HIS A 146 3.47 -0.94 10.29
N SER A 147 4.09 0.25 10.31
CA SER A 147 5.09 0.65 9.32
C SER A 147 6.25 -0.34 9.18
N VAL A 148 6.70 -0.94 10.29
CA VAL A 148 7.87 -1.83 10.33
C VAL A 148 7.70 -3.05 9.43
N LEU A 149 6.49 -3.61 9.39
CA LEU A 149 6.15 -4.74 8.50
C LEU A 149 6.33 -4.33 7.04
N TRP A 150 5.82 -3.15 6.64
CA TRP A 150 5.95 -2.64 5.28
C TRP A 150 7.41 -2.32 4.89
N HIS A 151 8.21 -1.81 5.83
CA HIS A 151 9.65 -1.62 5.61
C HIS A 151 10.35 -2.97 5.41
N HIS A 152 9.98 -3.99 6.20
CA HIS A 152 10.53 -5.34 6.05
C HIS A 152 10.16 -5.95 4.70
N ARG A 153 8.91 -5.78 4.23
CA ARG A 153 8.49 -6.21 2.89
C ARG A 153 9.33 -5.57 1.78
N ARG A 154 9.53 -4.26 1.81
CA ARG A 154 10.38 -3.57 0.83
C ARG A 154 11.83 -4.06 0.88
N TRP A 155 12.36 -4.26 2.08
CA TRP A 155 13.68 -4.84 2.27
C TRP A 155 13.80 -6.24 1.65
N LEU A 156 12.76 -7.08 1.74
CA LEU A 156 12.72 -8.39 1.08
C LEU A 156 12.71 -8.26 -0.44
N LEU A 157 11.88 -7.39 -1.01
CA LEU A 157 11.85 -7.15 -2.47
C LEU A 157 13.24 -6.76 -2.99
N ARG A 158 13.96 -5.88 -2.28
CA ARG A 158 15.34 -5.46 -2.62
C ARG A 158 16.38 -6.58 -2.51
N ARG A 159 16.08 -7.65 -1.77
CA ARG A 159 16.94 -8.84 -1.61
C ARG A 159 16.65 -9.91 -2.65
N ILE A 160 15.40 -10.02 -3.07
CA ILE A 160 14.94 -11.00 -4.04
C ILE A 160 15.32 -10.57 -5.46
N TYR A 161 15.15 -9.29 -5.78
CA TYR A 161 15.32 -8.78 -7.14
C TYR A 161 16.65 -8.02 -7.30
N PRO A 162 17.31 -8.14 -8.46
CA PRO A 162 18.58 -7.47 -8.70
C PRO A 162 18.39 -5.95 -8.85
N TYR A 163 19.38 -5.20 -8.41
CA TYR A 163 19.46 -3.75 -8.60
C TYR A 163 20.16 -3.42 -9.92
N HIS A 164 19.56 -2.56 -10.73
CA HIS A 164 20.18 -1.96 -11.89
C HIS A 164 20.90 -0.68 -11.49
N ALA A 165 22.23 -0.71 -11.43
CA ALA A 165 23.00 0.53 -11.30
C ALA A 165 22.79 1.38 -12.55
N GLU A 166 22.44 2.65 -12.38
CA GLU A 166 22.50 3.62 -13.47
C GLU A 166 23.91 3.58 -14.07
N GLU A 167 24.02 3.32 -15.38
CA GLU A 167 25.30 3.37 -16.09
C GLU A 167 25.80 4.82 -16.16
N HIS A 168 26.31 5.34 -15.05
CA HIS A 168 27.24 6.45 -15.09
C HIS A 168 28.53 5.93 -15.72
N ARG A 169 28.67 6.19 -17.03
CA ARG A 169 29.86 6.00 -17.86
C ARG A 169 31.17 6.10 -17.07
N THR A 170 31.74 4.97 -16.67
CA THR A 170 33.16 4.67 -16.84
C THR A 170 33.31 3.15 -16.99
N PRO A 171 33.93 2.65 -18.08
CA PRO A 171 34.26 1.24 -18.19
C PRO A 171 35.56 0.99 -17.40
N SER A 172 35.44 0.53 -16.16
CA SER A 172 36.54 -0.21 -15.55
C SER A 172 36.04 -1.57 -15.11
N ALA A 173 36.56 -2.57 -15.80
CA ALA A 173 36.24 -3.97 -15.58
C ALA A 173 36.77 -4.41 -14.21
N SER A 174 35.89 -4.83 -13.32
CA SER A 174 36.19 -5.86 -12.33
C SER A 174 34.89 -6.49 -11.85
N THR A 175 34.70 -7.75 -12.26
CA THR A 175 33.91 -8.77 -11.57
C THR A 175 34.05 -8.63 -10.05
N THR A 176 32.95 -8.68 -9.28
CA THR A 176 32.81 -9.39 -7.98
C THR A 176 31.53 -8.97 -7.23
N THR A 177 30.61 -9.93 -7.06
CA THR A 177 29.51 -9.99 -6.07
C THR A 177 28.49 -8.84 -5.99
N LEU A 178 27.22 -9.19 -6.21
CA LEU A 178 26.02 -8.40 -5.91
C LEU A 178 25.99 -7.96 -4.44
N ARG A 179 26.66 -6.85 -4.12
CA ARG A 179 26.33 -6.06 -2.92
C ARG A 179 25.27 -5.06 -3.34
N ILE A 180 24.05 -5.22 -2.83
CA ILE A 180 23.10 -4.12 -2.74
C ILE A 180 23.90 -2.95 -2.17
N PRO A 181 24.00 -1.79 -2.85
CA PRO A 181 24.72 -0.68 -2.27
C PRO A 181 24.04 -0.33 -0.95
N ASP A 182 24.76 -0.44 0.17
CA ASP A 182 24.46 0.21 1.47
C ASP A 182 24.48 1.77 1.33
N LEU A 183 24.20 2.29 0.13
CA LEU A 183 24.41 3.67 -0.31
C LEU A 183 23.18 4.28 -0.98
N CYS A 184 22.06 3.56 -1.13
CA CYS A 184 20.80 4.22 -1.50
C CYS A 184 20.33 5.07 -0.32
N ALA A 185 20.30 6.40 -0.51
CA ALA A 185 19.88 7.36 0.52
C ALA A 185 18.43 7.12 1.02
N ASP A 186 17.62 6.38 0.27
CA ASP A 186 16.30 5.89 0.70
C ASP A 186 16.29 4.35 0.79
N GLU A 187 16.43 3.83 2.01
CA GLU A 187 16.33 2.39 2.34
C GLU A 187 14.92 1.80 2.05
N ASP A 188 13.93 2.65 1.78
CA ASP A 188 12.58 2.24 1.42
C ASP A 188 12.28 2.38 -0.07
N SER A 189 13.27 2.79 -0.87
CA SER A 189 13.10 2.91 -2.31
C SER A 189 13.02 1.52 -2.98
N LEU A 190 12.11 1.40 -3.95
CA LEU A 190 12.05 0.27 -4.89
C LEU A 190 12.57 0.68 -6.29
N HIS A 191 13.14 1.87 -6.41
CA HIS A 191 13.69 2.41 -7.65
C HIS A 191 14.83 1.53 -8.17
N ASN A 192 14.90 1.35 -9.49
CA ASN A 192 15.93 0.60 -10.19
C ASN A 192 16.06 -0.90 -9.82
N PHE A 193 15.12 -1.49 -9.07
CA PHE A 193 15.10 -2.95 -8.87
C PHE A 193 14.31 -3.65 -9.99
N ASP A 194 14.82 -4.77 -10.51
CA ASP A 194 14.16 -5.56 -11.57
C ASP A 194 13.02 -6.43 -11.00
N ILE A 195 11.98 -5.78 -10.49
CA ILE A 195 10.83 -6.48 -9.90
C ILE A 195 9.90 -6.94 -11.04
N PRO A 196 9.65 -8.25 -11.22
CA PRO A 196 8.78 -8.75 -12.25
C PRO A 196 7.35 -8.24 -12.10
N PRO A 197 6.62 -8.02 -13.21
CA PRO A 197 5.21 -7.63 -13.20
C PRO A 197 4.32 -8.54 -12.35
N THR A 198 4.59 -9.85 -12.33
CA THR A 198 3.85 -10.83 -11.51
C THR A 198 4.00 -10.55 -10.02
N SER A 199 5.21 -10.22 -9.57
CA SER A 199 5.50 -9.94 -8.16
C SER A 199 4.98 -8.57 -7.73
N LEU A 200 4.94 -7.58 -8.63
CA LEU A 200 4.24 -6.32 -8.37
C LEU A 200 2.73 -6.53 -8.21
N ARG A 201 2.11 -7.42 -9.00
CA ARG A 201 0.71 -7.80 -8.84
C ARG A 201 0.45 -8.47 -7.48
N GLU A 202 1.35 -9.33 -7.02
CA GLU A 202 1.29 -9.92 -5.68
C GLU A 202 1.34 -8.84 -4.57
N GLU A 203 2.19 -7.83 -4.71
CA GLU A 203 2.25 -6.70 -3.78
C GLU A 203 0.97 -5.84 -3.81
N PHE A 204 0.36 -5.62 -4.98
CA PHE A 204 -0.95 -4.97 -5.08
C PHE A 204 -2.05 -5.81 -4.40
N SER A 205 -2.01 -7.13 -4.51
CA SER A 205 -2.92 -8.02 -3.77
C SER A 205 -2.73 -7.89 -2.26
N ALA A 206 -1.47 -7.91 -1.78
CA ALA A 206 -1.14 -7.73 -0.37
C ALA A 206 -1.61 -6.37 0.18
N CYS A 207 -1.45 -5.29 -0.58
CA CYS A 207 -2.02 -3.97 -0.24
C CYS A 207 -3.54 -4.01 -0.15
N SER A 208 -4.21 -4.70 -1.09
CA SER A 208 -5.67 -4.84 -1.10
C SER A 208 -6.19 -5.54 0.16
N ILE A 209 -5.51 -6.62 0.59
CA ILE A 209 -5.79 -7.32 1.85
C ILE A 209 -5.66 -6.36 3.03
N ALA A 210 -4.55 -5.62 3.11
CA ALA A 210 -4.30 -4.73 4.24
C ALA A 210 -5.25 -3.53 4.31
N CYS A 211 -5.65 -2.98 3.16
CA CYS A 211 -6.65 -1.91 3.07
C CYS A 211 -8.05 -2.41 3.47
N GLY A 212 -8.40 -3.67 3.16
CA GLY A 212 -9.66 -4.28 3.60
C GLY A 212 -9.65 -4.68 5.08
N THR A 213 -8.47 -4.90 5.65
CA THR A 213 -8.29 -5.30 7.06
C THR A 213 -8.26 -4.09 8.01
N TYR A 214 -7.71 -2.95 7.55
CA TYR A 214 -7.63 -1.71 8.33
C TYR A 214 -8.00 -0.51 7.47
N ASP A 215 -9.08 0.19 7.85
CA ASP A 215 -9.57 1.36 7.12
C ASP A 215 -8.50 2.44 6.96
N ARG A 216 -8.42 3.04 5.76
CA ARG A 216 -7.51 4.17 5.46
C ARG A 216 -6.06 3.84 5.82
N ASN A 217 -5.60 2.64 5.46
CA ASN A 217 -4.25 2.17 5.75
C ASN A 217 -3.21 2.95 4.93
N TYR A 218 -2.73 4.05 5.51
CA TYR A 218 -1.71 4.91 4.89
C TYR A 218 -0.45 4.13 4.47
N PHE A 219 -0.01 3.16 5.28
CA PHE A 219 1.20 2.41 4.98
C PHE A 219 1.02 1.46 3.80
N ALA A 220 -0.14 0.82 3.68
CA ALA A 220 -0.48 0.01 2.51
C ALA A 220 -0.54 0.85 1.24
N TRP A 221 -1.22 2.01 1.27
CA TRP A 221 -1.28 2.92 0.12
C TRP A 221 0.09 3.48 -0.28
N SER A 222 0.94 3.83 0.70
CA SER A 222 2.31 4.29 0.44
C SER A 222 3.17 3.20 -0.19
N HIS A 223 3.04 1.95 0.28
CA HIS A 223 3.70 0.80 -0.36
C HIS A 223 3.20 0.56 -1.78
N ARG A 224 1.87 0.59 -1.97
CA ARG A 224 1.22 0.47 -3.28
C ARG A 224 1.73 1.51 -4.28
N TYR A 225 1.89 2.76 -3.83
CA TYR A 225 2.50 3.84 -4.63
C TYR A 225 3.93 3.52 -5.04
N ARG A 226 4.79 3.07 -4.10
CA ARG A 226 6.19 2.72 -4.39
C ARG A 226 6.29 1.57 -5.39
N CYS A 227 5.43 0.54 -5.27
CA CYS A 227 5.36 -0.56 -6.24
C CYS A 227 4.94 -0.07 -7.62
N PHE A 228 3.91 0.80 -7.70
CA PHE A 228 3.48 1.36 -8.98
C PHE A 228 4.54 2.27 -9.61
N ASN A 229 5.31 3.00 -8.81
CA ASN A 229 6.43 3.81 -9.28
C ASN A 229 7.56 2.97 -9.87
N ALA A 230 7.94 1.89 -9.19
CA ALA A 230 8.91 0.93 -9.71
C ALA A 230 8.44 0.30 -11.03
N LEU A 231 7.15 0.01 -11.17
CA LEU A 231 6.57 -0.49 -12.42
C LEU A 231 6.77 0.51 -13.57
N VAL A 232 6.42 1.78 -13.36
CA VAL A 232 6.51 2.83 -14.38
C VAL A 232 7.97 3.03 -14.84
N GLU A 233 8.91 3.04 -13.89
CA GLU A 233 10.34 3.19 -14.19
C GLU A 233 10.92 2.01 -14.97
N ALA A 234 10.59 0.79 -14.56
CA ALA A 234 11.04 -0.42 -15.25
C ALA A 234 10.62 -0.40 -16.73
N VAL A 235 9.48 0.22 -17.03
CA VAL A 235 8.93 0.29 -18.39
C VAL A 235 9.51 1.45 -19.17
N ALA A 236 9.81 2.59 -18.53
CA ALA A 236 10.50 3.72 -19.18
C ALA A 236 11.88 3.31 -19.75
N GLY A 237 12.55 2.34 -19.14
CA GLY A 237 13.81 1.77 -19.65
C GLY A 237 13.67 0.66 -20.71
N THR A 238 12.45 0.25 -21.06
CA THR A 238 12.18 -0.94 -21.88
C THR A 238 12.02 -0.61 -23.37
N ARG A 239 12.46 -1.52 -24.27
CA ARG A 239 12.27 -1.38 -25.74
C ARG A 239 10.82 -1.69 -26.16
N PRO A 240 10.25 -1.00 -27.16
CA PRO A 240 8.84 -1.12 -27.60
C PRO A 240 8.30 -2.53 -27.88
N ALA A 241 9.14 -3.48 -28.30
CA ALA A 241 8.72 -4.85 -28.66
C ALA A 241 8.85 -5.88 -27.52
N CYS A 242 9.01 -5.43 -26.26
CA CYS A 242 9.22 -6.31 -25.10
C CYS A 242 7.88 -6.73 -24.45
N SER A 243 7.77 -7.99 -24.01
CA SER A 243 6.63 -8.51 -23.25
C SER A 243 6.31 -7.70 -21.98
N ARG A 244 7.32 -7.02 -21.40
CA ARG A 244 7.14 -6.16 -20.22
C ARG A 244 6.21 -4.96 -20.49
N LEU A 245 6.13 -4.46 -21.73
CA LEU A 245 5.22 -3.37 -22.08
C LEU A 245 3.76 -3.83 -22.15
N SER A 246 3.50 -5.03 -22.68
CA SER A 246 2.14 -5.59 -22.65
C SER A 246 1.69 -5.88 -21.22
N ASP A 247 2.59 -6.39 -20.37
CA ASP A 247 2.29 -6.62 -18.95
C ASP A 247 2.04 -5.30 -18.21
N PHE A 248 2.80 -4.24 -18.54
CA PHE A 248 2.58 -2.91 -18.01
C PHE A 248 1.17 -2.41 -18.31
N HIS A 249 0.76 -2.40 -19.58
CA HIS A 249 -0.58 -1.95 -19.97
C HIS A 249 -1.67 -2.71 -19.22
N LYS A 250 -1.55 -4.04 -19.17
CA LYS A 250 -2.50 -4.89 -18.45
C LYS A 250 -2.57 -4.54 -16.97
N ILE A 251 -1.42 -4.36 -16.30
CA ILE A 251 -1.37 -3.99 -14.88
C ILE A 251 -1.90 -2.58 -14.65
N THR A 252 -1.62 -1.62 -15.52
CA THR A 252 -2.15 -0.26 -15.38
C THR A 252 -3.67 -0.22 -15.52
N ASP A 253 -4.22 -1.01 -16.44
CA ASP A 253 -5.68 -1.10 -16.64
C ASP A 253 -6.34 -1.78 -15.43
N GLU A 254 -5.77 -2.91 -14.96
CA GLU A 254 -6.20 -3.60 -13.74
C GLU A 254 -6.19 -2.65 -12.53
N GLU A 255 -5.10 -1.87 -12.37
CA GLU A 255 -4.91 -0.96 -11.23
C GLU A 255 -5.85 0.25 -11.29
N LEU A 256 -6.03 0.85 -12.47
CA LEU A 256 -6.98 1.95 -12.67
C LEU A 256 -8.42 1.53 -12.39
N ALA A 257 -8.83 0.36 -12.89
CA ALA A 257 -10.16 -0.19 -12.63
C ALA A 257 -10.34 -0.47 -11.14
N TRP A 258 -9.36 -1.13 -10.51
CA TRP A 258 -9.43 -1.49 -9.10
C TRP A 258 -9.48 -0.26 -8.19
N CYS A 259 -8.61 0.73 -8.38
CA CYS A 259 -8.58 1.92 -7.52
C CYS A 259 -9.80 2.83 -7.74
N THR A 260 -10.36 2.86 -8.95
CA THR A 260 -11.65 3.53 -9.24
C THR A 260 -12.76 2.88 -8.41
N GLN A 261 -12.92 1.55 -8.52
CA GLN A 261 -13.93 0.81 -7.76
C GLN A 261 -13.72 0.88 -6.24
N TRP A 262 -12.47 0.98 -5.78
CA TRP A 262 -12.17 1.18 -4.36
C TRP A 262 -12.70 2.52 -3.87
N VAL A 263 -12.40 3.61 -4.59
CA VAL A 263 -12.84 4.97 -4.23
C VAL A 263 -14.36 5.08 -4.22
N GLU A 264 -15.05 4.47 -5.18
CA GLU A 264 -16.52 4.42 -5.24
C GLU A 264 -17.14 3.76 -4.00
N ARG A 265 -16.50 2.71 -3.46
CA ARG A 265 -16.97 2.01 -2.25
C ARG A 265 -16.49 2.63 -0.94
N HIS A 266 -15.44 3.46 -0.99
CA HIS A 266 -14.79 4.06 0.17
C HIS A 266 -14.61 5.56 -0.04
N VAL A 267 -15.72 6.28 -0.27
CA VAL A 267 -15.72 7.70 -0.63
C VAL A 267 -15.01 8.63 0.37
N SER A 268 -14.82 8.18 1.61
CA SER A 268 -14.09 8.89 2.68
C SER A 268 -12.58 8.58 2.73
N ASP A 269 -12.06 7.66 1.92
CA ASP A 269 -10.64 7.31 1.89
C ASP A 269 -9.84 8.28 1.02
N TYR A 270 -9.43 9.40 1.63
CA TYR A 270 -8.61 10.41 0.97
C TYR A 270 -7.27 9.86 0.46
N THR A 271 -6.69 8.86 1.13
CA THR A 271 -5.40 8.28 0.70
C THR A 271 -5.58 7.46 -0.57
N ALA A 272 -6.68 6.71 -0.71
CA ALA A 272 -7.03 6.02 -1.96
C ALA A 272 -7.23 7.00 -3.12
N ILE A 273 -7.93 8.11 -2.87
CA ILE A 273 -8.15 9.19 -3.84
C ILE A 273 -6.82 9.78 -4.31
N GLN A 274 -5.92 10.09 -3.37
CA GLN A 274 -4.59 10.61 -3.68
C GLN A 274 -3.78 9.59 -4.51
N TYR A 275 -3.82 8.32 -4.14
CA TYR A 275 -3.18 7.24 -4.89
C TYR A 275 -3.69 7.18 -6.33
N ARG A 276 -5.01 7.21 -6.56
CA ARG A 276 -5.60 7.21 -7.91
C ARG A 276 -5.14 8.42 -8.73
N CYS A 277 -5.12 9.62 -8.15
CA CYS A 277 -4.61 10.82 -8.80
C CYS A 277 -3.15 10.65 -9.24
N ASN A 278 -2.32 10.09 -8.36
CA ASN A 278 -0.92 9.82 -8.65
C ASN A 278 -0.75 8.79 -9.77
N VAL A 279 -1.50 7.68 -9.74
CA VAL A 279 -1.47 6.64 -10.78
C VAL A 279 -1.79 7.23 -12.15
N VAL A 280 -2.89 7.97 -12.27
CA VAL A 280 -3.26 8.62 -13.54
C VAL A 280 -2.19 9.59 -14.01
N SER A 281 -1.65 10.41 -13.10
CA SER A 281 -0.55 11.32 -13.41
C SER A 281 0.68 10.56 -13.92
N MET A 282 1.11 9.51 -13.24
CA MET A 282 2.31 8.73 -13.62
C MET A 282 2.13 8.03 -14.96
N ILE A 283 0.96 7.47 -15.25
CA ILE A 283 0.63 6.87 -16.56
C ILE A 283 0.68 7.94 -17.67
N ALA A 284 0.13 9.13 -17.42
CA ALA A 284 0.21 10.21 -18.38
C ALA A 284 1.67 10.58 -18.67
N HIS A 285 2.48 10.81 -17.64
CA HIS A 285 3.91 11.11 -17.80
C HIS A 285 4.69 10.00 -18.52
N SER A 286 4.37 8.72 -18.26
CA SER A 286 5.04 7.60 -18.92
C SER A 286 4.75 7.53 -20.42
N LYS A 287 3.55 7.93 -20.87
CA LYS A 287 3.22 8.00 -22.30
C LYS A 287 4.13 8.98 -23.06
N PHE A 288 4.54 10.08 -22.41
CA PHE A 288 5.50 11.03 -22.99
C PHE A 288 6.94 10.51 -22.99
N MET A 289 7.30 9.69 -22.01
CA MET A 289 8.63 9.08 -21.93
C MET A 289 8.82 7.90 -22.87
N ILE A 290 7.74 7.36 -23.45
CA ILE A 290 7.75 6.22 -24.38
C ILE A 290 7.18 6.68 -25.75
N PRO A 291 7.88 7.52 -26.53
CA PRO A 291 7.31 8.21 -27.69
C PRO A 291 7.15 7.33 -28.96
N ARG A 292 7.23 6.00 -28.86
CA ARG A 292 7.33 5.12 -30.04
C ARG A 292 6.49 3.84 -29.95
N LEU A 293 5.21 3.98 -29.66
CA LEU A 293 4.21 2.91 -29.83
C LEU A 293 2.97 3.38 -30.60
N GLU A 294 3.09 4.42 -31.44
CA GLU A 294 2.03 4.80 -32.40
C GLU A 294 1.73 3.70 -33.44
N THR A 295 2.52 2.62 -33.51
CA THR A 295 2.35 1.54 -34.49
C THR A 295 1.79 0.24 -33.94
N THR A 296 1.64 0.08 -32.63
CA THR A 296 0.79 -0.98 -32.08
C THR A 296 -0.58 -0.39 -31.90
N THR A 297 -1.51 -0.78 -32.78
CA THR A 297 -2.94 -0.69 -32.52
C THR A 297 -3.17 -1.21 -31.10
N TRP A 298 -3.50 -0.28 -30.20
CA TRP A 298 -4.04 -0.58 -28.88
C TRP A 298 -5.12 -1.63 -29.13
N PRO A 299 -5.01 -2.86 -28.58
CA PRO A 299 -6.10 -3.81 -28.68
C PRO A 299 -7.33 -3.10 -28.15
N ASP A 300 -8.41 -3.05 -28.94
CA ASP A 300 -9.70 -2.54 -28.50
C ASP A 300 -10.02 -3.19 -27.15
N ALA A 301 -9.78 -2.44 -26.08
CA ALA A 301 -10.04 -2.90 -24.74
C ALA A 301 -11.57 -2.98 -24.65
N HIS A 302 -12.12 -4.20 -24.61
CA HIS A 302 -13.55 -4.47 -24.41
C HIS A 302 -14.09 -3.97 -23.04
N SER A 303 -13.33 -3.14 -22.33
CA SER A 303 -13.70 -2.45 -21.11
C SER A 303 -14.08 -1.01 -21.44
N GLU A 304 -15.22 -0.54 -20.92
CA GLU A 304 -15.57 0.87 -20.99
C GLU A 304 -14.38 1.74 -20.52
N PRO A 305 -14.07 2.84 -21.24
CA PRO A 305 -12.94 3.67 -20.88
C PRO A 305 -13.10 4.16 -19.44
N THR A 306 -12.08 3.95 -18.62
CA THR A 306 -12.09 4.41 -17.23
C THR A 306 -12.33 5.92 -17.22
N PRO A 307 -13.32 6.43 -16.46
CA PRO A 307 -13.62 7.86 -16.46
C PRO A 307 -12.39 8.69 -16.05
N GLY A 308 -12.22 9.83 -16.73
CA GLY A 308 -11.21 10.83 -16.38
C GLY A 308 -11.34 11.26 -14.92
N LEU A 309 -10.24 11.74 -14.32
CA LEU A 309 -10.22 12.14 -12.91
C LEU A 309 -11.35 13.12 -12.56
N TRP A 310 -11.61 14.09 -13.45
CA TRP A 310 -12.64 15.10 -13.24
C TRP A 310 -14.05 14.51 -13.29
N ASP A 311 -14.39 13.79 -14.35
CA ASP A 311 -15.74 13.23 -14.52
C ASP A 311 -16.09 12.24 -13.42
N HIS A 312 -15.11 11.42 -13.00
CA HIS A 312 -15.27 10.51 -11.87
C HIS A 312 -15.50 11.27 -10.55
N ALA A 313 -14.64 12.24 -10.21
CA ALA A 313 -14.77 13.02 -8.99
C ALA A 313 -16.09 13.83 -8.96
N LYS A 314 -16.49 14.37 -10.12
CA LYS A 314 -17.75 15.10 -10.31
C LYS A 314 -18.95 14.21 -10.00
N SER A 315 -19.01 13.02 -10.60
CA SER A 315 -20.09 12.05 -10.38
C SER A 315 -20.21 11.65 -8.89
N LEU A 316 -19.08 11.45 -8.22
CA LEU A 316 -19.07 11.12 -6.79
C LEU A 316 -19.54 12.29 -5.92
N VAL A 317 -19.13 13.53 -6.21
CA VAL A 317 -19.64 14.71 -5.48
C VAL A 317 -21.13 14.93 -5.73
N GLU A 318 -21.63 14.64 -6.94
CA GLU A 318 -23.07 14.69 -7.21
C GLU A 318 -23.86 13.67 -6.39
N SER A 319 -23.26 12.51 -6.12
CA SER A 319 -23.90 11.42 -5.37
C SER A 319 -23.76 11.57 -3.85
N TYR A 320 -22.63 12.09 -3.38
CA TYR A 320 -22.24 12.13 -1.96
C TYR A 320 -21.57 13.47 -1.56
N PRO A 321 -22.26 14.61 -1.76
CA PRO A 321 -21.67 15.95 -1.59
C PRO A 321 -21.19 16.26 -0.16
N GLU A 322 -21.63 15.52 0.85
CA GLU A 322 -21.26 15.67 2.26
C GLU A 322 -19.82 15.22 2.58
N HIS A 323 -19.18 14.47 1.68
CA HIS A 323 -17.83 13.94 1.91
C HIS A 323 -16.73 14.93 1.47
N GLU A 324 -16.03 15.53 2.43
CA GLU A 324 -14.91 16.46 2.18
C GLU A 324 -13.82 15.87 1.28
N SER A 325 -13.55 14.57 1.42
CA SER A 325 -12.61 13.81 0.60
C SER A 325 -12.90 13.92 -0.90
N LEU A 326 -14.18 13.92 -1.30
CA LEU A 326 -14.58 14.01 -2.71
C LEU A 326 -14.41 15.42 -3.28
N TRP A 327 -14.60 16.45 -2.45
CA TRP A 327 -14.27 17.82 -2.84
C TRP A 327 -12.77 18.02 -2.99
N LEU A 328 -11.96 17.37 -2.14
CA LEU A 328 -10.50 17.32 -2.33
C LEU A 328 -10.13 16.50 -3.57
N TYR A 329 -10.90 15.48 -3.92
CA TYR A 329 -10.72 14.74 -5.16
C TYR A 329 -10.90 15.65 -6.38
N LEU A 330 -11.94 16.49 -6.43
CA LEU A 330 -12.09 17.49 -7.50
C LEU A 330 -10.88 18.42 -7.61
N ARG A 331 -10.31 18.84 -6.46
CA ARG A 331 -9.07 19.64 -6.46
C ARG A 331 -7.91 18.87 -7.06
N GLY A 332 -7.74 17.61 -6.64
CA GLY A 332 -6.74 16.70 -7.18
C GLY A 332 -6.91 16.51 -8.68
N ALA A 333 -8.12 16.27 -9.16
CA ALA A 333 -8.41 16.11 -10.59
C ALA A 333 -7.97 17.31 -11.42
N LEU A 334 -8.15 18.53 -10.91
CA LEU A 334 -7.69 19.76 -11.56
C LEU A 334 -6.18 19.96 -11.44
N TYR A 335 -5.58 19.57 -10.31
CA TYR A 335 -4.15 19.71 -10.07
C TYR A 335 -3.33 18.70 -10.90
N PHE A 336 -3.70 17.43 -10.90
CA PHE A 336 -2.95 16.37 -11.58
C PHE A 336 -3.18 16.35 -13.10
N ASN A 337 -4.15 17.11 -13.62
CA ASN A 337 -4.27 17.42 -15.04
C ASN A 337 -3.10 18.29 -15.56
N THR A 338 -2.19 18.79 -14.71
CA THR A 338 -1.05 19.60 -15.15
C THR A 338 0.15 18.80 -15.68
N GLY A 339 0.17 17.48 -15.54
CA GLY A 339 1.22 16.59 -16.05
C GLY A 339 1.07 16.17 -17.51
N VAL A 340 -0.06 16.53 -18.12
CA VAL A 340 -0.37 16.28 -19.53
C VAL A 340 0.13 17.49 -20.34
N PRO A 341 0.83 17.32 -21.48
CA PRO A 341 1.18 18.41 -22.38
C PRO A 341 -0.04 19.21 -22.76
N GLU A 342 0.20 20.48 -23.06
CA GLU A 342 -0.83 21.51 -23.22
C GLU A 342 -1.91 21.16 -24.26
N GLY A 343 -1.59 20.30 -25.24
CA GLY A 343 -2.54 19.81 -26.26
C GLY A 343 -3.45 18.64 -25.84
N GLU A 344 -3.14 17.93 -24.76
CA GLU A 344 -3.92 16.77 -24.26
C GLU A 344 -4.58 17.03 -22.90
N LYS A 345 -4.29 18.17 -22.26
CA LYS A 345 -5.04 18.60 -21.06
C LYS A 345 -6.51 18.65 -21.43
N GLN A 346 -7.37 17.99 -20.65
CA GLN A 346 -8.78 18.36 -20.65
C GLN A 346 -8.84 19.82 -20.17
N LEU A 347 -8.92 20.75 -21.12
CA LEU A 347 -9.08 22.17 -20.86
C LEU A 347 -10.51 22.36 -20.36
N LEU A 348 -10.74 22.04 -19.09
CA LEU A 348 -11.98 22.36 -18.42
C LEU A 348 -12.06 23.88 -18.35
N GLU A 349 -13.08 24.43 -18.99
CA GLU A 349 -13.34 25.86 -18.93
C GLU A 349 -13.56 26.26 -17.48
N ASN A 350 -12.97 27.38 -17.07
CA ASN A 350 -13.10 27.85 -15.70
C ASN A 350 -14.57 28.06 -15.32
N ASP A 351 -15.40 28.42 -16.30
CA ASP A 351 -16.82 28.62 -16.15
C ASP A 351 -17.55 27.29 -15.87
N ASP A 352 -17.16 26.18 -16.51
CA ASP A 352 -17.72 24.84 -16.23
C ASP A 352 -17.42 24.37 -14.80
N VAL A 353 -16.17 24.53 -14.36
CA VAL A 353 -15.74 24.17 -13.00
C VAL A 353 -16.51 24.97 -11.95
N MET A 354 -16.66 26.27 -12.20
CA MET A 354 -17.39 27.17 -11.31
C MET A 354 -18.88 26.88 -11.31
N ALA A 355 -19.49 26.70 -12.48
CA ALA A 355 -20.92 26.38 -12.64
C ALA A 355 -21.27 25.07 -11.92
N PHE A 356 -20.39 24.06 -12.01
CA PHE A 356 -20.58 22.81 -11.29
C PHE A 356 -20.65 23.04 -9.77
N ALA A 357 -19.63 23.69 -9.19
CA ALA A 357 -19.57 23.88 -7.74
C ALA A 357 -20.71 24.77 -7.20
N GLN A 358 -21.19 25.73 -8.00
CA GLN A 358 -22.29 26.62 -7.64
C GLN A 358 -23.63 25.90 -7.43
N ARG A 359 -23.85 24.74 -8.07
CA ARG A 359 -25.05 23.91 -7.88
C ARG A 359 -25.25 23.45 -6.44
N PHE A 360 -24.18 23.45 -5.65
CA PHE A 360 -24.17 23.02 -4.25
C PHE A 360 -24.11 24.20 -3.27
N LEU A 361 -24.36 25.44 -3.74
CA LEU A 361 -24.54 26.60 -2.87
C LEU A 361 -26.03 26.83 -2.59
N PRO A 362 -26.40 27.41 -1.43
CA PRO A 362 -27.79 27.77 -1.16
C PRO A 362 -28.27 28.81 -2.19
N GLU A 363 -29.55 28.77 -2.57
CA GLU A 363 -30.15 29.72 -3.53
C GLU A 363 -29.98 31.19 -3.13
N SER A 364 -29.85 31.46 -1.82
CA SER A 364 -29.64 32.80 -1.26
C SER A 364 -28.21 33.33 -1.44
N PHE A 365 -27.28 32.53 -1.98
CA PHE A 365 -25.85 32.84 -1.98
C PHE A 365 -25.38 33.44 -3.32
N SER A 366 -24.80 34.65 -3.28
CA SER A 366 -24.23 35.31 -4.46
C SER A 366 -22.73 35.10 -4.56
N VAL A 367 -22.29 34.50 -5.68
CA VAL A 367 -20.86 34.28 -6.00
C VAL A 367 -20.11 35.60 -6.19
N THR A 368 -20.79 36.69 -6.55
CA THR A 368 -20.19 38.02 -6.69
C THR A 368 -19.61 38.52 -5.36
N ALA A 369 -20.19 38.10 -4.22
CA ALA A 369 -19.69 38.43 -2.88
C ALA A 369 -18.37 37.72 -2.53
N LEU A 370 -17.93 36.73 -3.31
CA LEU A 370 -16.71 35.96 -3.08
C LEU A 370 -15.45 36.59 -3.66
N ARG A 371 -15.60 37.52 -4.61
CA ARG A 371 -14.47 38.23 -5.25
C ARG A 371 -13.86 39.20 -4.24
N GLY A 372 -12.96 38.69 -3.39
CA GLY A 372 -12.27 39.46 -2.34
C GLY A 372 -12.28 38.81 -0.95
N ALA A 373 -13.03 37.72 -0.75
CA ALA A 373 -13.15 37.07 0.55
C ALA A 373 -11.92 36.20 0.88
N THR A 374 -11.29 36.46 2.04
CA THR A 374 -10.11 35.72 2.54
C THR A 374 -10.44 34.66 3.60
N SER A 375 -11.64 34.65 4.17
CA SER A 375 -12.10 33.69 5.18
C SER A 375 -13.59 33.34 5.04
N LEU A 376 -14.00 32.22 5.63
CA LEU A 376 -15.39 31.79 5.80
C LEU A 376 -16.23 32.81 6.57
N ASP A 377 -15.63 33.52 7.53
CA ASP A 377 -16.35 34.43 8.44
C ASP A 377 -16.86 35.71 7.77
N LEU A 378 -16.32 36.06 6.59
CA LEU A 378 -16.61 37.35 5.94
C LEU A 378 -17.91 37.38 5.14
N VAL A 379 -18.51 36.21 4.83
CA VAL A 379 -19.63 36.16 3.86
C VAL A 379 -20.94 35.65 4.46
N CYS A 380 -20.94 35.05 5.66
CA CYS A 380 -22.18 34.60 6.30
C CYS A 380 -22.14 34.78 7.84
N PRO A 381 -22.39 35.99 8.37
CA PRO A 381 -22.23 36.31 9.79
C PRO A 381 -23.26 35.64 10.73
N SER A 382 -24.22 34.86 10.21
CA SER A 382 -25.37 34.36 10.98
C SER A 382 -25.54 32.84 11.02
N ARG A 383 -24.58 32.03 10.54
CA ARG A 383 -24.66 30.56 10.68
C ARG A 383 -23.80 30.05 11.84
N PRO A 384 -24.36 29.29 12.81
CA PRO A 384 -23.56 28.51 13.71
C PRO A 384 -22.74 27.50 12.89
N ILE A 385 -21.46 27.32 13.23
CA ILE A 385 -20.56 26.35 12.61
C ILE A 385 -21.08 24.95 12.94
N ILE A 386 -22.07 24.48 12.18
CA ILE A 386 -22.54 23.11 12.20
C ILE A 386 -21.68 22.36 11.18
N LYS A 387 -20.93 21.36 11.65
CA LYS A 387 -19.88 20.63 10.93
C LYS A 387 -20.35 19.87 9.67
N GLU A 388 -21.64 19.87 9.35
CA GLU A 388 -22.28 18.90 8.46
C GLU A 388 -23.06 19.53 7.29
N ASP A 389 -22.68 20.73 6.84
CA ASP A 389 -23.32 21.34 5.66
C ASP A 389 -22.40 21.27 4.43
N PHE A 390 -22.71 20.39 3.48
CA PHE A 390 -21.96 20.23 2.22
C PHE A 390 -21.85 21.54 1.43
N HIS A 391 -22.78 22.49 1.64
CA HIS A 391 -22.69 23.85 1.11
C HIS A 391 -21.38 24.55 1.52
N ASN A 392 -20.85 24.27 2.72
CA ASN A 392 -19.55 24.78 3.16
C ASN A 392 -18.38 24.17 2.38
N LEU A 393 -18.49 22.90 1.96
CA LEU A 393 -17.47 22.23 1.15
C LEU A 393 -17.42 22.81 -0.26
N ALA A 394 -18.58 23.02 -0.89
CA ALA A 394 -18.70 23.72 -2.16
C ALA A 394 -18.12 25.14 -2.10
N TYR A 395 -18.46 25.88 -1.05
CA TYR A 395 -17.92 27.21 -0.80
C TYR A 395 -16.38 27.20 -0.68
N ARG A 396 -15.83 26.30 0.13
CA ARG A 396 -14.37 26.14 0.31
C ARG A 396 -13.69 25.78 -1.02
N PHE A 397 -14.31 24.93 -1.84
CA PHE A 397 -13.81 24.58 -3.16
C PHE A 397 -13.76 25.80 -4.09
N ILE A 398 -14.85 26.58 -4.17
CA ILE A 398 -14.91 27.80 -5.00
C ILE A 398 -13.85 28.82 -4.57
N LEU A 399 -13.72 29.07 -3.26
CA LEU A 399 -12.69 29.98 -2.75
C LEU A 399 -11.27 29.52 -3.11
N TRP A 400 -10.99 28.23 -2.97
CA TRP A 400 -9.71 27.65 -3.36
C TRP A 400 -9.47 27.83 -4.87
N PHE A 401 -10.46 27.53 -5.71
CA PHE A 401 -10.32 27.62 -7.17
C PHE A 401 -10.06 29.05 -7.64
N ILE A 402 -10.78 30.03 -7.10
CA ILE A 402 -10.56 31.45 -7.39
C ILE A 402 -9.13 31.87 -7.03
N ARG A 403 -8.62 31.45 -5.86
CA ARG A 403 -7.25 31.76 -5.42
C ARG A 403 -6.20 31.15 -6.35
N GLU A 404 -6.32 29.85 -6.66
CA GLU A 404 -5.41 29.16 -7.57
C GLU A 404 -5.31 29.87 -8.93
N ARG A 405 -6.44 30.33 -9.49
CA ARG A 405 -6.45 31.05 -10.77
C ARG A 405 -5.89 32.47 -10.68
N MET A 406 -6.14 33.19 -9.59
CA MET A 406 -5.53 34.51 -9.36
C MET A 406 -4.02 34.44 -9.14
N GLU A 407 -3.52 33.38 -8.53
CA GLU A 407 -2.07 33.16 -8.34
C GLU A 407 -1.36 32.74 -9.63
N TYR A 408 -2.02 31.96 -10.49
CA TYR A 408 -1.50 31.61 -11.83
C TYR A 408 -1.27 32.84 -12.71
N GLY A 409 -2.16 33.83 -12.66
CA GLY A 409 -2.00 35.10 -13.38
C GLY A 409 -0.82 35.96 -12.90
N LYS A 410 -0.17 35.62 -11.78
CA LYS A 410 0.92 36.38 -11.16
C LYS A 410 2.31 35.71 -11.27
N GLY A 411 2.43 34.60 -12.00
CA GLY A 411 3.73 34.01 -12.34
C GLY A 411 4.53 33.39 -11.18
N ARG A 412 3.88 32.97 -10.09
CA ARG A 412 4.56 32.24 -9.00
C ARG A 412 4.62 30.74 -9.30
N THR A 413 5.83 30.17 -9.24
CA THR A 413 6.08 28.73 -9.27
C THR A 413 5.52 28.04 -8.02
N ARG A 414 4.77 26.94 -8.22
CA ARG A 414 4.04 26.19 -7.19
C ARG A 414 5.00 25.45 -6.23
N LYS A 415 4.71 25.47 -4.92
CA LYS A 415 5.26 24.50 -3.95
C LYS A 415 4.38 23.25 -3.97
N SER A 416 4.99 22.07 -4.00
CA SER A 416 4.30 20.77 -3.91
C SER A 416 3.63 20.61 -2.54
N LEU A 417 2.41 20.06 -2.53
CA LEU A 417 1.71 19.59 -1.32
C LEU A 417 2.13 18.17 -0.97
#